data_AF-A0A229SED0-F1
#
_entry.id   AF-A0A229SED0-F1
#
_cell.length_a   1.000
_cell.length_b   1.000
_cell.length_c   1.000
_cell.angle_alpha   90.00
_cell.angle_beta   90.00
_cell.angle_gamma   90.00
#
_symmetry.space_group_name_H-M   'P 1'
#
loop_
_entity.id
_entity.type
_entity.pdbx_description
1 polymer ?
#
loop_
_entity_poly.entity_id
_entity_poly.type
_entity_poly.pdbx_seq_one_letter_code
_entity_poly.pdbx_strand_id
1 'polypeptide(L)'
;MTRKHTIVPPFRDLDPALEIAERLLAQGNPWLAGVVSALPGERAAADRLNRILAGTGAAPRLAEAGNGWRLVQVTSWPGCGDLVAGASGLAELVAFGGWRRIKRCAVCAEAFCDRTAGCSRRWCAGHRPHAGFRPGGVH
;
A
#
# COMPACT_ATOMS: atom_id res chain seq x y z
N MET A 1 2.28 4.21 23.26
CA MET A 1 1.37 4.27 22.10
C MET A 1 0.86 2.87 21.80
N THR A 2 -0.43 2.62 22.02
CA THR A 2 -1.07 1.33 21.71
C THR A 2 -1.07 1.13 20.20
N ARG A 3 -0.42 0.07 19.70
CA ARG A 3 -0.49 -0.27 18.28
C ARG A 3 -1.97 -0.52 17.93
N LYS A 4 -2.44 0.02 16.81
CA LYS A 4 -3.77 -0.29 16.24
C LYS A 4 -3.77 -1.71 15.69
N HIS A 5 -3.46 -2.73 16.52
CA HIS A 5 -3.30 -4.11 16.09
C HIS A 5 -4.65 -4.70 15.68
N THR A 6 -5.00 -4.52 14.41
CA THR A 6 -6.14 -5.17 13.79
C THR A 6 -5.68 -6.35 12.97
N ILE A 7 -6.34 -7.50 13.14
CA ILE A 7 -6.09 -8.69 12.30
C ILE A 7 -6.36 -8.31 10.84
N VAL A 8 -7.44 -7.59 10.58
CA VAL A 8 -7.83 -7.04 9.27
C VAL A 8 -7.91 -5.52 9.38
N PRO A 9 -7.04 -4.76 8.69
CA PRO A 9 -7.15 -3.31 8.63
C PRO A 9 -8.51 -2.87 8.05
N PRO A 10 -9.05 -1.72 8.46
CA PRO A 10 -10.25 -1.17 7.87
C PRO A 10 -9.93 -0.61 6.47
N PHE A 11 -9.82 -1.47 5.46
CA PHE A 11 -9.33 -1.09 4.12
C PHE A 11 -10.11 0.06 3.49
N ARG A 12 -11.43 0.14 3.74
CA ARG A 12 -12.26 1.26 3.26
C ARG A 12 -11.80 2.61 3.78
N ASP A 13 -11.26 2.66 5.00
CA ASP A 13 -10.77 3.92 5.61
C ASP A 13 -9.38 4.28 5.08
N LEU A 14 -8.64 3.29 4.57
CA LEU A 14 -7.32 3.48 3.94
C LEU A 14 -7.44 3.91 2.47
N ASP A 15 -8.59 3.69 1.84
CA ASP A 15 -8.84 4.07 0.46
C ASP A 15 -9.29 5.54 0.38
N PRO A 16 -8.88 6.28 -0.68
CA PRO A 16 -8.20 5.81 -1.89
C PRO A 16 -6.67 5.75 -1.79
N ALA A 17 -6.07 6.16 -0.67
CA ALA A 17 -4.61 6.26 -0.54
C ALA A 17 -3.92 4.91 -0.75
N LEU A 18 -4.50 3.83 -0.21
CA LEU A 18 -3.98 2.47 -0.40
C LEU A 18 -4.15 1.95 -1.84
N GLU A 19 -5.27 2.25 -2.51
CA GLU A 19 -5.44 1.97 -3.95
C GLU A 19 -4.37 2.66 -4.81
N ILE A 20 -4.07 3.94 -4.52
CA ILE A 20 -3.01 4.68 -5.22
C ILE A 20 -1.65 4.02 -4.97
N ALA A 21 -1.38 3.58 -3.74
CA ALA A 21 -0.16 2.86 -3.42
C ALA A 21 -0.03 1.57 -4.23
N GLU A 22 -1.08 0.76 -4.28
CA GLU A 22 -1.10 -0.51 -5.04
C GLU A 22 -0.90 -0.29 -6.53
N ARG A 23 -1.53 0.75 -7.09
CA ARG A 23 -1.33 1.16 -8.49
C ARG A 23 0.13 1.54 -8.75
N LEU A 24 0.73 2.38 -7.90
CA LEU A 24 2.13 2.80 -8.04
C LEU A 24 3.10 1.62 -7.90
N LEU A 25 2.85 0.69 -6.98
CA LEU A 25 3.63 -0.54 -6.86
C LEU A 25 3.51 -1.41 -8.11
N ALA A 26 2.30 -1.58 -8.66
CA ALA A 26 2.08 -2.35 -9.88
C ALA A 26 2.74 -1.72 -11.12
N GLN A 27 2.93 -0.41 -11.12
CA GLN A 27 3.66 0.34 -12.15
C GLN A 27 5.18 0.34 -11.94
N GLY A 28 5.69 -0.31 -10.89
CA GLY A 28 7.12 -0.34 -10.59
C GLY A 28 7.67 1.02 -10.13
N ASN A 29 6.85 1.86 -9.49
CA ASN A 29 7.30 3.18 -9.03
C ASN A 29 8.56 3.03 -8.16
N PRO A 30 9.69 3.67 -8.53
CA PRO A 30 11.00 3.37 -7.92
C PRO A 30 11.07 3.75 -6.44
N TRP A 31 10.32 4.76 -6.01
CA TRP A 31 10.29 5.20 -4.61
C TRP A 31 9.60 4.18 -3.72
N LEU A 32 8.38 3.76 -4.10
CA LEU A 32 7.64 2.75 -3.32
C LEU A 32 8.26 1.36 -3.45
N ALA A 33 8.76 0.98 -4.63
CA ALA A 33 9.53 -0.25 -4.81
C ALA A 33 10.78 -0.25 -3.92
N GLY A 34 11.43 0.90 -3.77
CA GLY A 34 12.53 1.11 -2.84
C GLY A 34 12.15 0.81 -1.39
N VAL A 35 10.97 1.21 -0.93
CA VAL A 35 10.47 0.87 0.42
C VAL A 35 10.38 -0.66 0.59
N VAL A 36 9.77 -1.35 -0.38
CA VAL A 36 9.59 -2.82 -0.32
C VAL A 36 10.92 -3.57 -0.44
N SER A 37 11.90 -3.03 -1.18
CA SER A 37 13.25 -3.59 -1.31
C SER A 37 14.11 -3.47 -0.06
N ALA A 38 13.72 -2.66 0.92
CA ALA A 38 14.38 -2.64 2.22
C ALA A 38 13.93 -3.77 3.16
N LEU A 39 12.84 -4.49 2.84
CA LEU A 39 12.37 -5.60 3.65
C LEU A 39 13.30 -6.83 3.51
N PRO A 40 13.54 -7.59 4.59
CA PRO A 40 12.83 -7.57 5.88
C PRO A 40 13.32 -6.52 6.89
N GLY A 41 14.23 -5.61 6.51
CA GLY A 41 14.68 -4.49 7.35
C GLY A 41 13.58 -3.43 7.57
N GLU A 42 12.64 -3.70 8.46
CA GLU A 42 11.48 -2.83 8.75
C GLU A 42 11.87 -1.38 9.07
N ARG A 43 12.98 -1.18 9.81
CA ARG A 43 13.50 0.16 10.12
C ARG A 43 13.97 0.89 8.87
N ALA A 44 14.73 0.22 8.01
CA ALA A 44 15.18 0.81 6.74
C ALA A 44 14.01 1.09 5.79
N ALA A 45 12.98 0.25 5.78
CA ALA A 45 11.75 0.48 5.03
C ALA A 45 10.99 1.70 5.58
N ALA A 46 10.86 1.82 6.91
CA ALA A 46 10.27 2.98 7.57
C ALA A 46 11.02 4.27 7.23
N ASP A 47 12.36 4.25 7.28
CA ASP A 47 13.20 5.41 6.97
C ASP A 47 13.07 5.84 5.50
N ARG A 48 12.90 4.89 4.57
CA ARG A 48 12.61 5.21 3.16
C ARG A 48 11.23 5.85 3.03
N LEU A 49 10.21 5.30 3.68
CA LEU A 49 8.84 5.81 3.62
C LEU A 49 8.73 7.21 4.23
N ASN A 50 9.34 7.44 5.38
CA ASN A 50 9.39 8.74 6.04
C ASN A 50 10.11 9.78 5.18
N ARG A 51 11.18 9.42 4.49
CA ARG A 51 11.89 10.33 3.57
C ARG A 51 11.03 10.73 2.38
N ILE A 52 10.20 9.84 1.85
CA ILE A 52 9.26 10.19 0.78
C ILE A 52 8.29 11.27 1.29
N LEU A 53 7.64 11.03 2.42
CA LEU A 53 6.65 11.95 2.99
C LEU A 53 7.27 13.32 3.37
N ALA A 54 8.42 13.31 4.05
CA ALA A 54 9.12 14.52 4.44
C ALA A 54 9.63 15.31 3.21
N GLY A 55 10.21 14.62 2.23
CA GLY A 55 10.80 15.24 1.03
C GLY A 55 9.76 15.93 0.14
N THR A 56 8.51 15.47 0.17
CA THR A 56 7.41 16.08 -0.61
C THR A 56 6.72 17.25 0.09
N GLY A 57 7.12 17.58 1.32
CA GLY A 57 6.41 18.56 2.14
C GLY A 57 4.99 18.10 2.48
N ALA A 58 4.78 16.79 2.65
CA ALA A 58 3.47 16.25 2.95
C ALA A 58 2.99 16.79 4.30
N ALA A 59 1.85 17.49 4.29
CA ALA A 59 1.25 18.05 5.48
C ALA A 59 -0.20 17.54 5.63
N PRO A 60 -0.59 17.05 6.82
CA PRO A 60 -1.96 16.63 7.06
C PRO A 60 -2.90 17.83 7.03
N ARG A 61 -4.04 17.67 6.36
CA ARG A 61 -5.15 18.63 6.33
C ARG A 61 -6.48 17.89 6.50
N LEU A 62 -7.44 18.55 7.11
CA LEU A 62 -8.83 18.12 7.08
C LEU A 62 -9.45 18.61 5.78
N ALA A 63 -10.12 17.71 5.07
CA ALA A 63 -10.92 18.02 3.89
C ALA A 63 -12.31 17.41 4.06
N GLU A 64 -13.33 18.11 3.56
CA GLU A 64 -14.68 17.58 3.49
C GLU A 64 -14.73 16.41 2.49
N ALA A 65 -15.45 15.35 2.83
CA ALA A 65 -15.69 14.21 1.96
C ALA A 65 -17.06 13.61 2.22
N GLY A 66 -17.95 13.73 1.23
CA GLY A 66 -19.32 13.22 1.33
C GLY A 66 -20.06 13.82 2.52
N ASN A 67 -20.37 13.00 3.51
CA ASN A 67 -21.08 13.37 4.74
C ASN A 67 -20.17 13.56 5.96
N GLY A 68 -18.85 13.71 5.77
CA GLY A 68 -17.91 13.85 6.89
C GLY A 68 -16.58 14.51 6.53
N TRP A 69 -15.58 14.28 7.37
CA TRP A 69 -14.22 14.81 7.23
C TRP A 69 -13.24 13.68 7.01
N ARG A 70 -12.23 13.92 6.17
CA ARG A 70 -11.10 13.03 5.96
C ARG A 70 -9.79 13.75 6.19
N LEU A 71 -8.80 13.02 6.70
CA LEU A 71 -7.43 13.46 6.66
C LEU A 71 -6.91 13.27 5.23
N VAL A 72 -6.39 14.33 4.63
CA VAL A 72 -5.66 14.27 3.36
C VAL A 72 -4.25 14.77 3.59
N GLN A 73 -3.30 14.24 2.82
CA GLN A 73 -1.99 14.88 2.71
C GLN A 73 -2.03 15.88 1.57
N VAL A 74 -1.65 17.12 1.86
CA VAL A 74 -1.36 18.12 0.83
C VAL A 74 0.15 18.18 0.61
N THR A 75 0.54 18.53 -0.61
CA THR A 75 1.96 18.59 -1.01
C THR A 75 2.34 20.02 -1.33
N SER A 76 3.55 20.43 -0.95
CA SER A 76 4.08 21.75 -1.32
C SER A 76 4.58 21.82 -2.77
N TRP A 77 4.70 20.68 -3.45
CA TRP A 77 5.28 20.56 -4.80
C TRP A 77 4.25 20.02 -5.80
N PRO A 78 4.07 20.67 -6.97
CA PRO A 78 3.26 20.12 -8.06
C PRO A 78 3.76 18.75 -8.53
N GLY A 79 2.85 17.84 -8.89
CA GLY A 79 3.19 16.57 -9.53
C GLY A 79 3.56 15.41 -8.60
N CYS A 80 3.63 15.61 -7.28
CA CYS A 80 3.93 14.53 -6.32
C CYS A 80 2.71 13.99 -5.56
N GLY A 81 1.50 14.49 -5.84
CA GLY A 81 0.28 14.15 -5.11
C GLY A 81 0.00 12.65 -5.01
N ASP A 82 0.12 11.92 -6.12
CA ASP A 82 -0.07 10.46 -6.15
C ASP A 82 0.98 9.72 -5.30
N LEU A 83 2.25 10.13 -5.38
CA LEU A 83 3.32 9.51 -4.59
C LEU A 83 3.07 9.73 -3.10
N VAL A 84 2.64 10.93 -2.69
CA VAL A 84 2.32 11.24 -1.29
C VAL A 84 1.10 10.48 -0.82
N ALA A 85 0.03 10.44 -1.61
CA ALA A 85 -1.16 9.66 -1.28
C ALA A 85 -0.81 8.18 -1.12
N GLY A 86 -0.06 7.59 -2.06
CA GLY A 86 0.38 6.21 -1.99
C GLY A 86 1.30 5.92 -0.80
N ALA A 87 2.29 6.78 -0.54
CA ALA A 87 3.18 6.64 0.61
C ALA A 87 2.40 6.73 1.94
N SER A 88 1.40 7.61 2.02
CA SER A 88 0.54 7.74 3.19
C SER A 88 -0.32 6.49 3.41
N GLY A 89 -0.91 5.95 2.32
CA GLY A 89 -1.66 4.70 2.38
C GLY A 89 -0.82 3.52 2.88
N LEU A 90 0.45 3.41 2.45
CA LEU A 90 1.37 2.40 2.98
C LEU A 90 1.71 2.66 4.45
N ALA A 91 1.95 3.90 4.85
CA ALA A 91 2.27 4.25 6.24
C ALA A 91 1.14 3.88 7.19
N GLU A 92 -0.10 4.18 6.80
CA GLU A 92 -1.29 3.81 7.58
C GLU A 92 -1.51 2.30 7.62
N LEU A 93 -1.34 1.60 6.49
CA LEU A 93 -1.39 0.12 6.46
C LEU A 93 -0.38 -0.50 7.43
N VAL A 94 0.86 0.02 7.45
CA VAL A 94 1.92 -0.41 8.37
C VAL A 94 1.55 -0.07 9.81
N ALA A 95 0.91 1.07 10.09
CA ALA A 95 0.46 1.43 11.43
C ALA A 95 -0.61 0.47 12.00
N PHE A 96 -1.49 -0.09 11.15
CA PHE A 96 -2.50 -1.08 11.56
C PHE A 96 -1.95 -2.50 11.77
N GLY A 97 -0.88 -2.87 11.05
CA GLY A 97 -0.51 -4.28 10.95
C GLY A 97 0.99 -4.60 10.91
N GLY A 98 1.85 -3.61 11.01
CA GLY A 98 3.25 -3.76 10.64
C GLY A 98 3.41 -4.10 9.16
N TRP A 99 4.56 -4.65 8.80
CA TRP A 99 4.96 -4.80 7.40
C TRP A 99 4.41 -6.06 6.71
N ARG A 100 3.74 -6.95 7.45
CA ARG A 100 3.30 -8.28 6.96
C ARG A 100 2.43 -8.25 5.70
N ARG A 101 1.73 -7.14 5.47
CA ARG A 101 0.80 -6.97 4.34
C ARG A 101 1.47 -6.39 3.09
N ILE A 102 2.72 -5.95 3.18
CA ILE A 102 3.52 -5.52 2.03
C ILE A 102 4.40 -6.69 1.64
N LYS A 103 4.14 -7.28 0.47
CA LYS A 103 4.72 -8.55 0.05
C LYS A 103 5.32 -8.47 -1.35
N ARG A 104 6.08 -9.50 -1.72
CA ARG A 104 6.54 -9.73 -3.09
C ARG A 104 5.78 -10.88 -3.72
N CYS A 105 5.41 -10.71 -4.98
CA CYS A 105 4.74 -11.75 -5.74
C CYS A 105 5.66 -12.98 -5.88
N ALA A 106 5.15 -14.17 -5.59
CA ALA A 106 5.89 -15.41 -5.73
C ALA A 106 6.27 -15.78 -7.18
N VAL A 107 5.75 -15.06 -8.18
CA VAL A 107 6.00 -15.32 -9.61
C VAL A 107 6.95 -14.27 -10.20
N CYS A 108 6.63 -12.98 -10.05
CA CYS A 108 7.41 -11.90 -10.67
C CYS A 108 8.20 -11.03 -9.68
N ALA A 109 8.21 -11.35 -8.38
CA ALA A 109 8.84 -10.57 -7.31
C ALA A 109 8.34 -9.11 -7.13
N GLU A 110 7.40 -8.65 -7.96
CA GLU A 110 6.77 -7.34 -7.84
C GLU A 110 6.09 -7.15 -6.50
N ALA A 111 6.20 -5.93 -5.99
CA ALA A 111 5.61 -5.55 -4.72
C ALA A 111 4.08 -5.47 -4.82
N PHE A 112 3.38 -5.90 -3.77
CA PHE A 112 1.92 -5.78 -3.68
C PHE A 112 1.44 -5.72 -2.23
N CYS A 113 0.22 -5.20 -2.05
CA CYS A 113 -0.47 -5.21 -0.75
C CYS A 113 -1.44 -6.41 -0.64
N ASP A 114 -1.36 -7.12 0.48
CA ASP A 114 -2.26 -8.22 0.80
C ASP A 114 -3.49 -7.73 1.56
N ARG A 115 -4.59 -7.56 0.81
CA ARG A 115 -5.93 -7.21 1.33
C ARG A 115 -6.73 -8.41 1.87
N THR A 116 -6.21 -9.64 1.84
CA THR A 116 -6.96 -10.80 2.37
C THR A 116 -7.05 -10.74 3.89
N ALA A 117 -8.18 -11.19 4.46
CA ALA A 117 -8.38 -11.18 5.92
C ALA A 117 -7.24 -11.89 6.65
N GLY A 118 -6.92 -13.12 6.24
CA GLY A 118 -5.85 -13.95 6.82
C GLY A 118 -4.43 -13.57 6.40
N CYS A 119 -4.23 -12.53 5.58
CA CYS A 119 -2.91 -12.17 5.05
C CYS A 119 -2.20 -13.37 4.38
N SER A 120 -2.94 -14.14 3.57
CA SER A 120 -2.47 -15.38 2.95
C SER A 120 -2.11 -15.24 1.47
N ARG A 121 -2.35 -14.09 0.85
CA ARG A 121 -2.08 -13.87 -0.58
C ARG A 121 -0.57 -13.93 -0.85
N ARG A 122 -0.20 -14.63 -1.92
CA ARG A 122 1.19 -14.80 -2.38
C ARG A 122 1.50 -14.17 -3.74
N TRP A 123 0.50 -13.63 -4.44
CA TRP A 123 0.64 -13.14 -5.82
C TRP A 123 0.12 -11.72 -5.97
N CYS A 124 0.70 -10.94 -6.89
CA CYS A 124 0.20 -9.61 -7.26
C CYS A 124 -1.14 -9.72 -8.01
N ALA A 125 -1.71 -8.58 -8.46
CA ALA A 125 -3.01 -8.59 -9.15
C ALA A 125 -2.94 -9.35 -10.48
N GLY A 126 -1.86 -9.16 -11.25
CA GLY A 126 -1.66 -9.82 -12.55
C GLY A 126 -1.40 -11.32 -12.47
N HIS A 127 -0.92 -11.83 -11.34
CA HIS A 127 -0.67 -13.27 -11.11
C HIS A 127 -1.68 -13.91 -10.16
N ARG A 128 -2.77 -13.21 -9.83
CA ARG A 128 -3.83 -13.80 -9.02
C ARG A 128 -4.50 -14.90 -9.84
N PRO A 129 -4.59 -16.15 -9.36
CA PRO A 129 -5.34 -17.18 -10.06
C PRO A 129 -6.77 -16.68 -10.28
N HIS A 130 -7.17 -16.52 -11.53
CA HIS A 130 -8.57 -16.26 -11.84
C HIS A 130 -9.36 -17.47 -11.34
N ALA A 131 -10.30 -17.24 -10.43
CA ALA A 131 -11.24 -18.28 -10.01
C ALA A 131 -12.15 -18.60 -11.21
N GLY A 132 -11.69 -19.45 -12.13
CA GLY A 132 -12.46 -19.85 -13.31
C GLY A 132 -11.67 -19.92 -14.62
N PHE A 133 -10.77 -20.90 -14.75
CA PHE A 133 -10.60 -21.60 -16.02
C PHE A 133 -10.22 -23.05 -15.70
N ARG A 134 -11.21 -23.94 -15.69
CA ARG A 134 -10.97 -25.37 -15.89
C ARG A 134 -10.96 -25.56 -17.41
N PRO A 135 -9.82 -25.84 -18.06
CA PRO A 135 -9.90 -26.37 -19.41
C PRO A 135 -10.69 -27.67 -19.31
N GLY A 136 -11.84 -27.72 -20.01
CA GLY A 136 -12.68 -28.89 -20.06
C GLY A 136 -11.83 -30.11 -20.44
N GLY A 137 -11.90 -31.14 -19.61
CA GLY A 137 -11.30 -32.43 -19.92
C GLY A 137 -11.90 -32.95 -21.22
N VAL A 138 -11.03 -33.30 -22.15
CA VAL A 138 -11.38 -34.13 -23.29
C VAL A 138 -11.60 -35.56 -22.78
N HIS A 139 -12.82 -36.05 -22.93
CA HIS A 139 -13.14 -37.48 -23.01
C HIS A 139 -13.51 -37.78 -24.45
#